data_AF-A0A971SYL1-F1
#
_entry.id   AF-A0A971SYL1-F1
#
_cell.length_a   1.000
_cell.length_b   1.000
_cell.length_c   1.000
_cell.angle_alpha   90.00
_cell.angle_beta   90.00
_cell.angle_gamma   90.00
#
_symmetry.space_group_name_H-M   'P 1'
#
loop_
_entity.id
_entity.type
_entity.pdbx_description
1 polymer ?
#
loop_
_entity_poly.entity_id
_entity_poly.type
_entity_poly.pdbx_seq_one_letter_code
_entity_poly.pdbx_strand_id
1 'polypeptide(L)'
;MMIMSSDYTAAEKSKLAALANYDDSGLQQAVAAADSTAAGALLAANLAQQAVTAETTARTAAVETLQMQVDNANTSLENAMLASHYDSNHVVRAAGGIPAYTNIESGSNSNGTYIKYPDGTLICRKNITATNIAAVQWGTSPLYYHAIGAIGSMPCAFVGEYTLSYTIAGSSLVLGGMTGATGAIYALKITNSVLESATANITAIGRWK
;
A
#
# COMPACT_ATOMS: atom_id res chain seq x y z
N MET A 1 56.08 89.07 -27.56
CA MET A 1 57.04 89.49 -26.53
C MET A 1 57.60 88.22 -25.91
N MET A 2 58.74 87.76 -26.45
CA MET A 2 59.50 86.64 -25.86
C MET A 2 60.20 87.18 -24.63
N ILE A 3 59.98 86.58 -23.46
CA ILE A 3 60.74 86.91 -22.26
C ILE A 3 62.17 86.40 -22.51
N MET A 4 63.11 87.32 -22.64
CA MET A 4 64.52 87.00 -22.89
C MET A 4 65.22 86.82 -21.55
N SER A 5 66.29 86.01 -21.48
CA SER A 5 66.96 85.69 -20.22
C SER A 5 67.47 86.92 -19.45
N SER A 6 67.62 88.07 -20.12
CA SER A 6 67.89 89.38 -19.52
C SER A 6 66.85 89.83 -18.51
N ASP A 7 65.60 89.39 -18.64
CA ASP A 7 64.43 89.97 -17.96
C ASP A 7 64.23 89.41 -16.54
N TYR A 8 65.00 88.38 -16.17
CA TYR A 8 65.03 87.82 -14.81
C TYR A 8 66.04 88.54 -13.93
N THR A 9 65.66 88.79 -12.68
CA THR A 9 66.55 89.34 -11.65
C THR A 9 67.69 88.35 -11.33
N ALA A 10 68.79 88.84 -10.78
CA ALA A 10 69.93 87.99 -10.40
C ALA A 10 69.54 86.87 -9.41
N ALA A 11 68.60 87.14 -8.51
CA ALA A 11 68.07 86.15 -7.56
C ALA A 11 67.23 85.06 -8.25
N GLU A 12 66.42 85.43 -9.25
CA GLU A 12 65.62 84.49 -10.03
C GLU A 12 66.48 83.62 -10.94
N LYS A 13 67.51 84.20 -11.57
CA LYS A 13 68.51 83.45 -12.36
C LYS A 13 69.25 82.42 -11.51
N SER A 14 69.61 82.77 -10.27
CA SER A 14 70.27 81.87 -9.34
C SER A 14 69.35 80.71 -8.91
N LYS A 15 68.07 80.98 -8.64
CA LYS A 15 67.06 79.93 -8.36
C LYS A 15 66.82 79.02 -9.56
N LEU A 16 66.77 79.56 -10.77
CA LEU A 16 66.58 78.79 -12.00
C LEU A 16 67.80 77.91 -12.32
N ALA A 17 69.01 78.42 -12.08
CA ALA A 17 70.25 77.64 -12.22
C ALA A 17 70.34 76.52 -11.17
N ALA A 18 69.82 76.72 -9.94
CA ALA A 18 69.76 75.68 -8.92
C ALA A 18 68.82 74.51 -9.30
N LEU A 19 67.81 74.77 -10.13
CA LEU A 19 66.91 73.73 -10.66
C LEU A 19 67.54 72.90 -11.79
N ALA A 20 68.63 73.37 -12.42
CA ALA A 20 69.29 72.62 -13.49
C ALA A 20 69.93 71.29 -13.02
N ASN A 21 70.15 71.15 -11.71
CA ASN A 21 70.65 69.92 -11.07
C ASN A 21 69.55 69.12 -10.36
N TYR A 22 68.28 69.51 -10.51
CA TYR A 22 67.16 68.74 -9.96
C TYR A 22 67.00 67.44 -10.75
N ASP A 23 67.28 66.33 -10.08
CA ASP A 23 67.13 64.98 -10.61
C ASP A 23 65.97 64.29 -9.87
N ASP A 24 64.86 64.08 -10.57
CA ASP A 24 63.67 63.39 -10.06
C ASP A 24 63.63 61.90 -10.44
N SER A 25 64.70 61.37 -11.03
CA SER A 25 64.75 59.97 -11.48
C SER A 25 64.43 58.97 -10.36
N GLY A 26 64.82 59.26 -9.11
CA GLY A 26 64.47 58.45 -7.95
C GLY A 26 62.97 58.43 -7.63
N LEU A 27 62.27 59.57 -7.79
CA LEU A 27 60.82 59.65 -7.61
C LEU A 27 60.10 58.91 -8.75
N GLN A 28 60.55 59.08 -10.00
CA GLN A 28 59.98 58.39 -11.16
C GLN A 28 60.14 56.86 -11.03
N GLN A 29 61.30 56.38 -10.57
CA GLN A 29 61.52 54.96 -10.30
C GLN A 29 60.65 54.43 -9.15
N ALA A 30 60.50 55.20 -8.07
CA ALA A 30 59.66 54.82 -6.95
C ALA A 30 58.17 54.70 -7.35
N VAL A 31 57.67 55.64 -8.16
CA VAL A 31 56.29 55.61 -8.70
C VAL A 31 56.11 54.40 -9.62
N ALA A 32 57.03 54.16 -10.56
CA ALA A 32 56.97 53.01 -11.45
C ALA A 32 56.99 51.67 -10.69
N ALA A 33 57.81 51.58 -9.63
CA ALA A 33 57.86 50.40 -8.77
C ALA A 33 56.54 50.20 -8.00
N ALA A 34 55.96 51.27 -7.45
CA ALA A 34 54.68 51.21 -6.75
C ALA A 34 53.54 50.77 -7.69
N ASP A 35 53.48 51.32 -8.90
CA ASP A 35 52.49 50.95 -9.91
C ASP A 35 52.61 49.49 -10.32
N SER A 36 53.84 49.00 -10.54
CA SER A 36 54.07 47.59 -10.88
C SER A 36 53.67 46.64 -9.75
N THR A 37 53.90 47.03 -8.50
CA THR A 37 53.53 46.25 -7.32
C THR A 37 52.01 46.21 -7.16
N ALA A 38 51.35 47.35 -7.33
CA ALA A 38 49.89 47.44 -7.29
C ALA A 38 49.23 46.60 -8.39
N ALA A 39 49.77 46.65 -9.62
CA ALA A 39 49.30 45.84 -10.73
C ALA A 39 49.45 44.34 -10.47
N GLY A 40 50.58 43.91 -9.90
CA GLY A 40 50.81 42.51 -9.52
C GLY A 40 49.85 42.03 -8.43
N ALA A 41 49.62 42.85 -7.41
CA ALA A 41 48.67 42.54 -6.34
C ALA A 41 47.23 42.43 -6.85
N LEU A 42 46.81 43.34 -7.74
CA LEU A 42 45.49 43.32 -8.35
C LEU A 42 45.30 42.08 -9.23
N LEU A 43 46.31 41.71 -10.02
CA LEU A 43 46.28 40.50 -10.83
C LEU A 43 46.14 39.24 -9.97
N ALA A 44 46.92 39.13 -8.90
CA ALA A 44 46.86 38.01 -7.97
C ALA A 44 45.47 37.91 -7.29
N ALA A 45 44.90 39.03 -6.85
CA ALA A 45 43.57 39.08 -6.26
C ALA A 45 42.48 38.64 -7.26
N ASN A 46 42.56 39.09 -8.52
CA ASN A 46 41.62 38.71 -9.57
C ASN A 46 41.68 37.22 -9.89
N LEU A 47 42.89 36.63 -9.97
CA LEU A 47 43.06 35.21 -10.21
C LEU A 47 42.51 34.37 -9.04
N ALA A 48 42.72 34.80 -7.79
CA ALA A 48 42.15 34.14 -6.63
C ALA A 48 40.61 34.21 -6.63
N GLN A 49 40.03 35.36 -6.97
CA GLN A 49 38.58 35.54 -7.05
C GLN A 49 37.97 34.66 -8.17
N GLN A 50 38.63 34.57 -9.33
CA GLN A 50 38.21 33.69 -10.42
C GLN A 50 38.23 32.21 -10.00
N ALA A 51 39.26 31.77 -9.27
CA ALA A 51 39.34 30.40 -8.77
C ALA A 51 38.21 30.07 -7.79
N VAL A 52 37.93 30.95 -6.83
CA VAL A 52 36.81 30.79 -5.88
C VAL A 52 35.46 30.76 -6.60
N THR A 53 35.28 31.62 -7.61
CA THR A 53 34.04 31.66 -8.39
C THR A 53 33.85 30.35 -9.17
N ALA A 54 34.91 29.85 -9.82
CA ALA A 54 34.88 28.59 -10.55
C ALA A 54 34.55 27.39 -9.65
N GLU A 55 35.15 27.32 -8.46
CA GLU A 55 34.83 26.26 -7.48
C GLU A 55 33.37 26.36 -7.02
N THR A 56 32.89 27.57 -6.74
CA THR A 56 31.50 27.79 -6.30
C THR A 56 30.51 27.35 -7.37
N THR A 57 30.74 27.71 -8.63
CA THR A 57 29.90 27.27 -9.76
C THR A 57 29.90 25.75 -9.93
N ALA A 58 31.08 25.12 -9.85
CA ALA A 58 31.20 23.67 -9.94
C ALA A 58 30.48 22.96 -8.79
N ARG A 59 30.58 23.50 -7.57
CA ARG A 59 29.90 22.97 -6.38
C ARG A 59 28.39 23.10 -6.48
N THR A 60 27.87 24.24 -6.96
CA THR A 60 26.43 24.43 -7.17
C THR A 60 25.88 23.42 -8.17
N ALA A 61 26.55 23.23 -9.32
CA ALA A 61 26.13 22.24 -10.31
C ALA A 61 26.15 20.80 -9.78
N ALA A 62 27.15 20.46 -8.95
CA ALA A 62 27.22 19.16 -8.28
C ALA A 62 26.07 18.95 -7.28
N VAL A 63 25.71 19.97 -6.51
CA VAL A 63 24.58 19.92 -5.56
C VAL A 63 23.25 19.74 -6.29
N GLU A 64 23.03 20.47 -7.39
CA GLU A 64 21.83 20.31 -8.22
C GLU A 64 21.71 18.89 -8.79
N THR A 65 22.83 18.30 -9.22
CA THR A 65 22.88 16.92 -9.72
C THR A 65 22.53 15.91 -8.63
N LEU A 66 23.11 16.07 -7.43
CA LEU A 66 22.81 15.21 -6.28
C LEU A 66 21.35 15.33 -5.85
N GLN A 67 20.78 16.53 -5.87
CA GLN A 67 19.37 16.76 -5.54
C GLN A 67 18.45 16.00 -6.51
N MET A 68 18.70 16.10 -7.82
CA MET A 68 17.94 15.34 -8.82
C MET A 68 18.03 13.83 -8.60
N GLN A 69 19.20 13.31 -8.21
CA GLN A 69 19.37 11.89 -7.91
C GLN A 69 18.56 11.46 -6.68
N VAL A 70 18.51 12.28 -5.63
CA VAL A 70 17.70 12.03 -4.43
C VAL A 70 16.21 12.02 -4.78
N ASP A 71 15.74 12.99 -5.57
CA ASP A 71 14.33 13.09 -5.96
C ASP A 71 13.88 11.90 -6.81
N ASN A 72 14.73 11.44 -7.74
CA ASN A 72 14.50 10.25 -8.54
C ASN A 72 14.47 8.97 -7.68
N ALA A 73 15.36 8.87 -6.69
CA ALA A 73 15.40 7.74 -5.76
C ALA A 73 14.14 7.71 -4.88
N ASN A 74 13.71 8.86 -4.35
CA ASN A 74 12.47 8.98 -3.58
C ASN A 74 11.25 8.58 -4.40
N THR A 75 11.13 9.09 -5.64
CA THR A 75 10.04 8.72 -6.55
C THR A 75 10.03 7.21 -6.84
N SER A 76 11.21 6.62 -7.06
CA SER A 76 11.34 5.18 -7.30
C SER A 76 10.96 4.35 -6.06
N LEU A 77 11.34 4.81 -4.87
CA LEU A 77 10.98 4.17 -3.61
C LEU A 77 9.48 4.27 -3.35
N GLU A 78 8.87 5.43 -3.54
CA GLU A 78 7.42 5.63 -3.42
C GLU A 78 6.65 4.69 -4.37
N ASN A 79 7.08 4.59 -5.62
CA ASN A 79 6.49 3.66 -6.59
C ASN A 79 6.68 2.19 -6.18
N ALA A 80 7.85 1.81 -5.69
CA ALA A 80 8.12 0.45 -5.23
C ALA A 80 7.29 0.10 -3.97
N MET A 81 7.15 1.05 -3.04
CA MET A 81 6.30 0.91 -1.86
C MET A 81 4.83 0.80 -2.25
N LEU A 82 4.35 1.60 -3.21
CA LEU A 82 2.99 1.51 -3.71
C LEU A 82 2.73 0.16 -4.40
N ALA A 83 3.68 -0.32 -5.20
CA ALA A 83 3.58 -1.63 -5.86
C ALA A 83 3.57 -2.79 -4.84
N SER A 84 4.48 -2.77 -3.86
CA SER A 84 4.56 -3.76 -2.79
C SER A 84 3.32 -3.75 -1.88
N HIS A 85 2.81 -2.56 -1.56
CA HIS A 85 1.58 -2.39 -0.79
C HIS A 85 0.38 -2.82 -1.62
N TYR A 86 0.32 -2.55 -2.91
CA TYR A 86 -0.74 -3.02 -3.80
C TYR A 86 -0.75 -4.55 -3.91
N ASP A 87 0.40 -5.19 -4.05
CA ASP A 87 0.50 -6.66 -4.11
C ASP A 87 0.14 -7.31 -2.75
N SER A 88 0.74 -6.81 -1.67
CA SER A 88 0.53 -7.35 -0.32
C SER A 88 -0.87 -7.03 0.24
N ASN A 89 -1.53 -5.97 -0.23
CA ASN A 89 -2.85 -5.57 0.29
C ASN A 89 -4.02 -5.75 -0.66
N HIS A 90 -3.85 -5.82 -1.97
CA HIS A 90 -4.97 -6.13 -2.86
C HIS A 90 -5.41 -7.59 -2.72
N VAL A 91 -4.48 -8.49 -2.39
CA VAL A 91 -4.79 -9.90 -2.10
C VAL A 91 -5.25 -10.13 -0.64
N VAL A 92 -4.80 -9.30 0.32
CA VAL A 92 -5.04 -9.52 1.76
C VAL A 92 -6.10 -8.59 2.38
N ARG A 93 -6.27 -7.36 1.88
CA ARG A 93 -7.17 -6.34 2.48
C ARG A 93 -8.53 -6.20 1.81
N ALA A 94 -8.78 -6.84 0.66
CA ALA A 94 -10.14 -6.93 0.11
C ALA A 94 -11.10 -7.69 1.05
N ALA A 95 -10.58 -8.46 2.01
CA ALA A 95 -11.41 -9.14 3.00
C ALA A 95 -10.63 -9.48 4.30
N GLY A 96 -10.06 -8.53 5.04
CA GLY A 96 -9.64 -8.77 6.44
C GLY A 96 -8.82 -10.05 6.73
N GLY A 97 -7.85 -10.42 5.89
CA GLY A 97 -7.06 -11.65 6.03
C GLY A 97 -7.74 -12.94 5.52
N ILE A 98 -8.88 -12.83 4.86
CA ILE A 98 -9.59 -13.90 4.19
C ILE A 98 -9.06 -13.98 2.75
N PRO A 99 -8.52 -15.12 2.29
CA PRO A 99 -8.14 -15.30 0.90
C PRO A 99 -9.32 -14.93 0.00
N ALA A 100 -9.13 -13.94 -0.88
CA ALA A 100 -10.15 -13.58 -1.86
C ALA A 100 -10.28 -14.73 -2.87
N TYR A 101 -11.21 -15.64 -2.62
CA TYR A 101 -11.56 -16.69 -3.56
C TYR A 101 -12.30 -16.07 -4.75
N THR A 102 -11.62 -15.90 -5.89
CA THR A 102 -12.18 -15.24 -7.09
C THR A 102 -13.25 -16.07 -7.81
N ASN A 103 -13.44 -17.34 -7.42
CA ASN A 103 -14.29 -18.30 -8.14
C ASN A 103 -15.29 -19.02 -7.20
N ILE A 104 -15.90 -18.29 -6.26
CA ILE A 104 -17.01 -18.85 -5.47
C ILE A 104 -18.27 -18.89 -6.36
N GLU A 105 -18.79 -20.08 -6.62
CA GLU A 105 -20.08 -20.27 -7.29
C GLU A 105 -21.16 -20.48 -6.23
N SER A 106 -22.31 -19.80 -6.37
CA SER A 106 -23.47 -20.05 -5.52
C SER A 106 -24.73 -20.16 -6.36
N GLY A 107 -25.72 -20.87 -5.85
CA GLY A 107 -27.00 -21.03 -6.52
C GLY A 107 -28.08 -21.55 -5.60
N SER A 108 -29.30 -21.60 -6.13
CA SER A 108 -30.47 -22.10 -5.43
C SER A 108 -31.40 -22.84 -6.38
N ASN A 109 -32.11 -23.82 -5.86
CA ASN A 109 -33.19 -24.53 -6.54
C ASN A 109 -34.25 -24.96 -5.51
N SER A 110 -35.24 -25.75 -5.94
CA SER A 110 -36.30 -26.25 -5.06
C SER A 110 -35.80 -27.12 -3.91
N ASN A 111 -34.58 -27.66 -3.99
CA ASN A 111 -33.99 -28.50 -2.95
C ASN A 111 -33.14 -27.71 -1.93
N GLY A 112 -32.91 -26.41 -2.13
CA GLY A 112 -32.17 -25.54 -1.20
C GLY A 112 -31.18 -24.59 -1.88
N THR A 113 -30.15 -24.17 -1.13
CA THR A 113 -29.06 -23.30 -1.60
C THR A 113 -27.71 -24.00 -1.49
N TYR A 114 -26.76 -23.60 -2.34
CA TYR A 114 -25.40 -24.14 -2.31
C TYR A 114 -24.34 -23.06 -2.52
N ILE A 115 -23.14 -23.32 -2.02
CA ILE A 115 -21.92 -22.54 -2.25
C ILE A 115 -20.77 -23.50 -2.53
N LYS A 116 -20.12 -23.34 -3.68
CA LYS A 116 -18.89 -24.03 -4.08
C LYS A 116 -17.70 -23.11 -3.89
N TYR A 117 -16.72 -23.56 -3.12
CA TYR A 117 -15.45 -22.86 -2.93
C TYR A 117 -14.37 -23.42 -3.87
N PRO A 118 -13.39 -22.60 -4.29
CA PRO A 118 -12.32 -23.04 -5.21
C PRO A 118 -11.47 -24.19 -4.69
N ASP A 119 -11.38 -24.35 -3.37
CA ASP A 119 -10.69 -25.44 -2.68
C ASP A 119 -11.43 -26.80 -2.79
N GLY A 120 -12.57 -26.84 -3.50
CA GLY A 120 -13.40 -28.03 -3.65
C GLY A 120 -14.45 -28.19 -2.55
N THR A 121 -14.49 -27.32 -1.53
CA THR A 121 -15.51 -27.37 -0.48
C THR A 121 -16.89 -27.02 -1.06
N LEU A 122 -17.89 -27.84 -0.77
CA LEU A 122 -19.30 -27.61 -1.09
C LEU A 122 -20.08 -27.49 0.20
N ILE A 123 -20.82 -26.40 0.36
CA ILE A 123 -21.79 -26.24 1.45
C ILE A 123 -23.19 -26.17 0.83
N CYS A 124 -24.06 -27.09 1.22
CA CYS A 124 -25.48 -27.07 0.88
C CYS A 124 -26.32 -26.76 2.12
N ARG A 125 -27.37 -25.96 1.97
CA ARG A 125 -28.35 -25.67 3.02
C ARG A 125 -29.77 -25.88 2.51
N LYS A 126 -30.63 -26.46 3.34
CA LYS A 126 -32.05 -26.63 3.03
C LYS A 126 -32.89 -26.67 4.30
N ASN A 127 -34.18 -26.47 4.13
CA ASN A 127 -35.16 -26.56 5.21
C ASN A 127 -36.25 -27.55 4.82
N ILE A 128 -36.72 -28.32 5.80
CA ILE A 128 -37.89 -29.19 5.65
C ILE A 128 -38.85 -28.79 6.75
N THR A 129 -40.02 -28.31 6.36
CA THR A 129 -41.10 -27.94 7.28
C THR A 129 -42.26 -28.88 7.08
N ALA A 130 -42.77 -29.40 8.20
CA ALA A 130 -44.01 -30.16 8.23
C ALA A 130 -44.91 -29.61 9.33
N THR A 131 -46.21 -29.66 9.07
CA THR A 131 -47.26 -29.13 9.95
C THR A 131 -48.25 -30.24 10.28
N ASN A 132 -48.91 -30.12 11.43
CA ASN A 132 -49.94 -31.04 11.90
C ASN A 132 -49.51 -32.52 11.85
N ILE A 133 -48.30 -32.80 12.34
CA ILE A 133 -47.70 -34.14 12.26
C ILE A 133 -48.27 -34.98 13.41
N ALA A 134 -48.89 -36.11 13.09
CA ALA A 134 -49.39 -37.04 14.08
C ALA A 134 -48.24 -37.70 14.86
N ALA A 135 -48.47 -37.93 16.16
CA ALA A 135 -47.56 -38.72 16.98
C ALA A 135 -47.70 -40.21 16.64
N VAL A 136 -46.56 -40.89 16.44
CA VAL A 136 -46.53 -42.35 16.31
C VAL A 136 -45.73 -42.92 17.48
N GLN A 137 -46.32 -43.87 18.19
CA GLN A 137 -45.63 -44.51 19.32
C GLN A 137 -44.44 -45.33 18.82
N TRP A 138 -43.29 -45.18 19.47
CA TRP A 138 -42.09 -45.92 19.10
C TRP A 138 -42.10 -47.31 19.73
N GLY A 139 -42.71 -48.27 19.04
CA GLY A 139 -42.87 -49.63 19.54
C GLY A 139 -43.64 -49.63 20.86
N THR A 140 -43.06 -50.23 21.91
CA THR A 140 -43.64 -50.26 23.27
C THR A 140 -43.08 -49.18 24.20
N SER A 141 -42.24 -48.26 23.69
CA SER A 141 -41.64 -47.17 24.46
C SER A 141 -42.68 -46.10 24.81
N PRO A 142 -42.51 -45.34 25.92
CA PRO A 142 -43.28 -44.12 26.17
C PRO A 142 -42.90 -42.95 25.24
N LEU A 143 -41.97 -43.16 24.29
CA LEU A 143 -41.58 -42.17 23.29
C LEU A 143 -42.49 -42.21 22.07
N TYR A 144 -42.81 -41.02 21.58
CA TYR A 144 -43.53 -40.80 20.32
C TYR A 144 -42.61 -40.07 19.36
N TYR A 145 -42.61 -40.51 18.09
CA TYR A 145 -41.88 -39.86 17.02
C TYR A 145 -42.84 -39.18 16.04
N HIS A 146 -42.36 -38.10 15.44
CA HIS A 146 -43.05 -37.31 14.43
C HIS A 146 -42.17 -37.24 13.19
N ALA A 147 -42.63 -37.81 12.07
CA ALA A 147 -41.91 -37.78 10.81
C ALA A 147 -41.97 -36.37 10.19
N ILE A 148 -40.89 -35.61 10.28
CA ILE A 148 -40.81 -34.25 9.71
C ILE A 148 -40.67 -34.33 8.19
N GLY A 149 -39.86 -35.27 7.70
CA GLY A 149 -39.73 -35.53 6.28
C GLY A 149 -38.44 -36.22 5.88
N ALA A 150 -38.41 -36.68 4.63
CA ALA A 150 -37.23 -37.25 4.02
C ALA A 150 -36.23 -36.14 3.64
N ILE A 151 -34.95 -36.36 3.92
CA ILE A 151 -33.87 -35.42 3.59
C ILE A 151 -33.78 -35.21 2.06
N GLY A 152 -34.01 -36.26 1.27
CA GLY A 152 -33.97 -36.18 -0.19
C GLY A 152 -32.59 -35.76 -0.74
N SER A 153 -32.57 -35.31 -2.00
CA SER A 153 -31.35 -34.80 -2.63
C SER A 153 -31.00 -33.39 -2.15
N MET A 154 -29.70 -33.11 -2.12
CA MET A 154 -29.16 -31.78 -1.85
C MET A 154 -29.21 -30.90 -3.11
N PRO A 155 -29.20 -29.56 -2.97
CA PRO A 155 -29.29 -28.64 -4.10
C PRO A 155 -28.12 -28.74 -5.09
N CYS A 156 -26.97 -29.30 -4.67
CA CYS A 156 -25.85 -29.65 -5.53
C CYS A 156 -25.32 -31.04 -5.12
N ALA A 157 -24.83 -31.82 -6.10
CA ALA A 157 -24.30 -33.16 -5.85
C ALA A 157 -22.91 -33.10 -5.19
N PHE A 158 -22.69 -33.98 -4.21
CA PHE A 158 -21.40 -34.16 -3.56
C PHE A 158 -20.58 -35.24 -4.28
N VAL A 159 -19.27 -35.06 -4.32
CA VAL A 159 -18.30 -36.09 -4.68
C VAL A 159 -17.82 -36.75 -3.39
N GLY A 160 -18.12 -38.04 -3.22
CA GLY A 160 -17.79 -38.80 -2.01
C GLY A 160 -18.72 -38.52 -0.82
N GLU A 161 -18.25 -38.88 0.37
CA GLU A 161 -18.98 -38.68 1.62
C GLU A 161 -19.05 -37.19 2.00
N TYR A 162 -20.14 -36.82 2.69
CA TYR A 162 -20.34 -35.47 3.21
C TYR A 162 -20.88 -35.54 4.63
N THR A 163 -20.56 -34.53 5.42
CA THR A 163 -21.06 -34.38 6.79
C THR A 163 -22.38 -33.64 6.75
N LEU A 164 -23.41 -34.23 7.35
CA LEU A 164 -24.74 -33.63 7.49
C LEU A 164 -24.99 -33.25 8.95
N SER A 165 -25.41 -32.01 9.18
CA SER A 165 -25.91 -31.53 10.47
C SER A 165 -27.30 -30.95 10.29
N TYR A 166 -28.13 -31.05 11.32
CA TYR A 166 -29.46 -30.48 11.32
C TYR A 166 -29.89 -30.05 12.72
N THR A 167 -30.76 -29.03 12.76
CA THR A 167 -31.44 -28.58 13.96
C THR A 167 -32.93 -28.55 13.71
N ILE A 168 -33.74 -28.84 14.73
CA ILE A 168 -35.20 -28.76 14.62
C ILE A 168 -35.68 -27.66 15.55
N ALA A 169 -36.36 -26.67 15.00
CA ALA A 169 -37.05 -25.66 15.80
C ALA A 169 -38.39 -26.23 16.31
N GLY A 170 -38.64 -26.13 17.62
CA GLY A 170 -39.93 -26.52 18.24
C GLY A 170 -39.98 -27.92 18.87
N SER A 171 -38.86 -28.64 18.99
CA SER A 171 -38.80 -29.99 19.58
C SER A 171 -37.95 -30.07 20.84
N SER A 172 -38.33 -30.93 21.80
CA SER A 172 -37.59 -31.16 23.06
C SER A 172 -36.42 -32.15 22.93
N LEU A 173 -36.43 -33.03 21.92
CA LEU A 173 -35.36 -33.98 21.62
C LEU A 173 -35.33 -34.29 20.12
N VAL A 174 -34.13 -34.42 19.56
CA VAL A 174 -33.89 -34.58 18.11
C VAL A 174 -33.12 -35.88 17.86
N LEU A 175 -33.63 -36.75 16.99
CA LEU A 175 -32.91 -37.91 16.46
C LEU A 175 -32.96 -37.93 14.93
N GLY A 176 -31.87 -38.40 14.33
CA GLY A 176 -31.73 -38.59 12.89
C GLY A 176 -31.53 -40.06 12.63
N GLY A 177 -32.37 -40.63 11.80
CA GLY A 177 -32.27 -42.01 11.38
C GLY A 177 -31.93 -42.07 9.89
N MET A 178 -30.96 -42.91 9.54
CA MET A 178 -30.79 -43.34 8.15
C MET A 178 -31.53 -44.66 7.96
N THR A 179 -32.60 -44.65 7.16
CA THR A 179 -33.19 -45.86 6.60
C THR A 179 -33.04 -45.78 5.08
N GLY A 180 -32.06 -46.50 4.53
CA GLY A 180 -31.73 -46.49 3.09
C GLY A 180 -30.86 -45.32 2.64
N ALA A 181 -30.73 -45.13 1.32
CA ALA A 181 -29.88 -44.11 0.68
C ALA A 181 -30.38 -42.66 0.86
N THR A 182 -31.54 -42.47 1.51
CA THR A 182 -32.18 -41.18 1.77
C THR A 182 -32.62 -41.14 3.23
N GLY A 183 -31.83 -40.48 4.10
CA GLY A 183 -32.17 -40.35 5.52
C GLY A 183 -33.47 -39.56 5.75
N ALA A 184 -34.08 -39.74 6.93
CA ALA A 184 -35.29 -39.01 7.34
C ALA A 184 -35.10 -38.37 8.71
N ILE A 185 -35.77 -37.25 8.95
CA ILE A 185 -35.67 -36.50 10.20
C ILE A 185 -36.94 -36.70 11.02
N TYR A 186 -36.75 -37.03 12.30
CA TYR A 186 -37.83 -37.26 13.25
C TYR A 186 -37.66 -36.33 14.46
N ALA A 187 -38.76 -35.74 14.91
CA ALA A 187 -38.82 -35.14 16.24
C ALA A 187 -39.33 -36.18 17.25
N LEU A 188 -38.85 -36.11 18.49
CA LEU A 188 -39.31 -36.97 19.58
C LEU A 188 -40.01 -36.17 20.66
N LYS A 189 -41.06 -36.76 21.20
CA LYS A 189 -41.78 -36.29 22.37
C LYS A 189 -42.12 -37.45 23.31
N ILE A 190 -42.33 -37.11 24.58
CA ILE A 190 -42.80 -38.05 25.62
C ILE A 190 -44.33 -38.04 25.76
N THR A 191 -45.03 -37.19 24.99
CA THR A 191 -46.48 -37.06 24.99
C THR A 191 -47.07 -37.44 23.65
N ASN A 192 -48.21 -38.11 23.66
CA ASN A 192 -49.03 -38.37 22.48
C ASN A 192 -49.80 -37.10 22.07
N SER A 193 -49.08 -36.14 21.49
CA SER A 193 -49.67 -34.91 20.99
C SER A 193 -49.20 -34.63 19.57
N VAL A 194 -50.09 -34.00 18.79
CA VAL A 194 -49.75 -33.52 17.45
C VAL A 194 -48.62 -32.49 17.56
N LEU A 195 -47.69 -32.55 16.61
CA LEU A 195 -46.69 -31.51 16.42
C LEU A 195 -47.23 -30.53 15.38
N GLU A 196 -47.73 -29.38 15.85
CA GLU A 196 -48.40 -28.37 15.01
C GLU A 196 -47.51 -27.87 13.88
N SER A 197 -46.23 -27.63 14.18
CA SER A 197 -45.22 -27.28 13.19
C SER A 197 -43.84 -27.67 13.69
N ALA A 198 -43.00 -28.17 12.78
CA ALA A 198 -41.58 -28.34 13.00
C ALA A 198 -40.80 -28.07 11.72
N THR A 199 -39.70 -27.35 11.86
CA THR A 199 -38.77 -27.05 10.76
C THR A 199 -37.41 -27.62 11.07
N ALA A 200 -36.95 -28.55 10.24
CA ALA A 200 -35.59 -29.04 10.24
C ALA A 200 -34.72 -28.15 9.34
N ASN A 201 -33.73 -27.47 9.93
CA ASN A 201 -32.71 -26.71 9.21
C ASN A 201 -31.52 -27.65 8.99
N ILE A 202 -31.15 -27.91 7.74
CA ILE A 202 -30.13 -28.88 7.37
C ILE A 202 -28.95 -28.17 6.72
N THR A 203 -27.74 -28.51 7.15
CA THR A 203 -26.48 -28.11 6.52
C THR A 203 -25.70 -29.35 6.16
N ALA A 204 -25.27 -29.46 4.90
CA ALA A 204 -24.39 -30.51 4.42
C ALA A 204 -23.07 -29.90 3.91
N ILE A 205 -21.94 -30.46 4.34
CA ILE A 205 -20.60 -30.01 3.97
C ILE A 205 -19.81 -31.19 3.43
N GLY A 206 -19.23 -31.03 2.25
CA GLY A 206 -18.47 -32.07 1.55
C GLY A 206 -17.67 -31.49 0.38
N ARG A 207 -17.45 -32.28 -0.68
CA ARG A 207 -16.69 -31.86 -1.86
C ARG A 207 -17.54 -31.82 -3.13
N TRP A 208 -17.19 -30.97 -4.10
CA TRP A 208 -17.82 -30.92 -5.44
C TRP A 208 -16.88 -31.33 -6.59
N LYS A 209 -15.60 -31.51 -6.31
CA LYS A 209 -14.56 -32.01 -7.22
C LYS A 209 -13.54 -32.82 -6.44
#